data_AF-A0A175VSR4-F1
#
_entry.id   AF-A0A175VSR4-F1
#
_cell.length_a   1.000
_cell.length_b   1.000
_cell.length_c   1.000
_cell.angle_alpha   90.00
_cell.angle_beta   90.00
_cell.angle_gamma   90.00
#
_symmetry.space_group_name_H-M   'P 1'
#
loop_
_entity.id
_entity.type
_entity.pdbx_description
1 polymer ?
#
loop_
_entity_poly.entity_id
_entity_poly.type
_entity_poly.pdbx_seq_one_letter_code
_entity_poly.pdbx_strand_id
1 'polypeptide(L)'
;MGTASDGETELIRLSAIDYFSGEILINSLVYPNVSMQHYNTRYSGVTRGDMERARRQMRCLFGRNAARMALWRFVGPDTIIIGHSAQNDFASLRWIHHCVVDSFLVEAEERKKGETDAENHKQQQPTNEKDRKEGKQDKQGLSLKALAMRKLGRQIQTKGRKGHDSLEDAVTSRDLIYRHIETLITAVEPEAET
;
A
#
# COMPACT_ATOMS: atom_id res chain seq x y z
N MET A 1 8.37 4.45 6.84
CA MET A 1 9.80 4.51 6.44
C MET A 1 10.45 5.79 6.91
N GLY A 2 11.73 5.74 7.30
CA GLY A 2 12.60 6.89 7.57
C GLY A 2 13.85 6.86 6.68
N THR A 3 14.76 7.81 6.88
CA THR A 3 16.02 7.95 6.13
C THR A 3 17.20 7.87 7.09
N ALA A 4 18.09 6.91 6.84
CA ALA A 4 19.32 6.70 7.57
C ALA A 4 20.38 7.79 7.24
N SER A 5 21.46 7.84 8.02
CA SER A 5 22.53 8.85 7.86
C SER A 5 23.30 8.74 6.55
N ASP A 6 23.30 7.57 5.94
CA ASP A 6 23.85 7.29 4.60
C ASP A 6 22.86 7.63 3.46
N GLY A 7 21.65 8.09 3.80
CA GLY A 7 20.59 8.38 2.85
C GLY A 7 19.73 7.17 2.46
N GLU A 8 20.03 5.96 2.96
CA GLU A 8 19.21 4.78 2.68
C GLU A 8 17.85 4.86 3.39
N THR A 9 16.85 4.18 2.81
CA THR A 9 15.50 4.12 3.38
C THR A 9 15.43 3.01 4.43
N GLU A 10 15.03 3.33 5.66
CA GLU A 10 15.05 2.40 6.79
C GLU A 10 13.65 2.19 7.42
N LEU A 11 13.36 0.93 7.76
CA LEU A 11 12.07 0.52 8.35
C LEU A 11 11.95 1.04 9.77
N ILE A 12 10.91 1.85 10.02
CA ILE A 12 10.64 2.45 11.34
C ILE A 12 9.23 2.21 11.87
N ARG A 13 8.34 1.65 11.05
CA ARG A 13 6.97 1.32 11.41
C ARG A 13 6.53 0.15 10.55
N LEU A 14 5.83 -0.78 11.16
CA LEU A 14 5.29 -1.97 10.52
C LEU A 14 3.85 -2.16 10.98
N SER A 15 2.95 -2.27 10.01
CA SER A 15 1.55 -2.58 10.23
C SER A 15 1.14 -3.74 9.33
N ALA A 16 0.48 -4.74 9.89
CA ALA A 16 -0.05 -5.90 9.19
C ALA A 16 -1.40 -6.27 9.81
N ILE A 17 -2.34 -6.64 8.96
CA ILE A 17 -3.68 -7.07 9.35
C ILE A 17 -3.98 -8.42 8.69
N ASP A 18 -4.85 -9.21 9.30
CA ASP A 18 -5.42 -10.37 8.65
C ASP A 18 -6.42 -9.94 7.58
N TYR A 19 -6.38 -10.59 6.42
CA TYR A 19 -7.22 -10.22 5.28
C TYR A 19 -8.70 -10.44 5.59
N PHE A 20 -9.07 -11.63 6.06
CA PHE A 20 -10.46 -12.04 6.21
C PHE A 20 -11.11 -11.40 7.43
N SER A 21 -10.50 -11.51 8.60
CA SER A 21 -11.04 -10.99 9.85
C SER A 21 -10.85 -9.49 10.03
N GLY A 22 -9.80 -8.91 9.42
CA GLY A 22 -9.37 -7.53 9.68
C GLY A 22 -8.65 -7.35 11.02
N GLU A 23 -8.30 -8.45 11.71
CA GLU A 23 -7.55 -8.40 12.97
C GLU A 23 -6.19 -7.72 12.77
N ILE A 24 -5.79 -6.90 13.75
CA ILE A 24 -4.47 -6.26 13.75
C ILE A 24 -3.42 -7.27 14.22
N LEU A 25 -2.68 -7.84 13.28
CA LEU A 25 -1.60 -8.79 13.57
C LEU A 25 -0.35 -8.09 14.10
N ILE A 26 0.01 -6.97 13.47
CA ILE A 26 1.17 -6.16 13.85
C ILE A 26 0.80 -4.69 13.70
N ASN A 27 1.11 -3.88 14.71
CA ASN A 27 1.08 -2.43 14.61
C ASN A 27 2.13 -1.83 15.55
N SER A 28 3.39 -1.84 15.12
CA SER A 28 4.51 -1.50 15.97
C SER A 28 5.47 -0.54 15.29
N LEU A 29 6.12 0.30 16.11
CA LEU A 29 7.35 0.97 15.69
C LEU A 29 8.48 -0.05 15.58
N VAL A 30 9.43 0.25 14.70
CA VAL A 30 10.67 -0.51 14.53
C VAL A 30 11.82 0.43 14.86
N TYR A 31 12.55 0.11 15.93
CA TYR A 31 13.73 0.88 16.28
C TYR A 31 14.87 0.54 15.32
N PRO A 32 15.44 1.52 14.61
CA PRO A 32 16.47 1.26 13.60
C PRO A 32 17.80 0.90 14.24
N ASN A 33 18.55 -0.01 13.61
CA ASN A 33 19.91 -0.39 14.04
C ASN A 33 20.99 0.55 13.49
N VAL A 34 20.60 1.48 12.64
CA VAL A 34 21.48 2.46 11.99
C VAL A 34 21.15 3.87 12.49
N SER A 35 22.12 4.78 12.38
CA SER A 35 21.89 6.18 12.71
C SER A 35 20.88 6.78 11.72
N MET A 36 19.89 7.51 12.24
CA MET A 36 18.83 8.11 11.42
C MET A 36 19.10 9.59 11.17
N GLN A 37 19.02 10.01 9.91
CA GLN A 37 19.01 11.42 9.53
C GLN A 37 17.63 12.04 9.71
N HIS A 38 16.58 11.35 9.24
CA HIS A 38 15.23 11.89 9.26
C HIS A 38 14.17 10.78 9.41
N TYR A 39 13.13 11.00 10.22
CA TYR A 39 12.07 10.01 10.43
C TYR A 39 10.96 10.07 9.38
N ASN A 40 11.04 11.02 8.44
CA ASN A 40 10.02 11.26 7.41
C ASN A 40 8.62 11.39 8.01
N THR A 41 8.49 12.09 9.15
CA THR A 41 7.26 12.16 9.95
C THR A 41 6.01 12.50 9.15
N ARG A 42 6.12 13.39 8.14
CA ARG A 42 5.01 13.72 7.22
C ARG A 42 4.42 12.50 6.49
N TYR A 43 5.18 11.43 6.34
CA TYR A 43 4.76 10.19 5.71
C TYR A 43 4.63 9.07 6.74
N SER A 44 5.61 8.91 7.63
CA SER A 44 5.64 7.79 8.58
C SER A 44 4.66 7.93 9.75
N GLY A 45 4.23 9.15 10.09
CA GLY A 45 3.50 9.41 11.33
C GLY A 45 4.32 9.19 12.59
N VAL A 46 5.65 9.09 12.47
CA VAL A 46 6.56 8.81 13.59
C VAL A 46 7.48 10.01 13.83
N THR A 47 7.45 10.57 15.02
CA THR A 47 8.44 11.55 15.48
C THR A 47 9.61 10.86 16.20
N ARG A 48 10.74 11.57 16.34
CA ARG A 48 11.86 11.11 17.18
C ARG A 48 11.42 10.86 18.62
N GLY A 49 10.55 11.70 19.17
CA GLY A 49 10.02 11.55 20.52
C GLY A 49 9.16 10.29 20.68
N ASP A 50 8.40 9.91 19.65
CA ASP A 50 7.63 8.65 19.65
C ASP A 50 8.56 7.44 19.67
N MET A 51 9.61 7.46 18.85
CA MET A 51 10.59 6.37 18.78
C MET A 51 11.36 6.23 20.10
N GLU A 52 11.87 7.32 20.68
CA GLU A 52 12.59 7.26 21.95
C GLU A 52 11.70 6.81 23.11
N ARG A 53 10.42 7.21 23.11
CA ARG A 53 9.46 6.74 24.10
C ARG A 53 9.21 5.24 23.95
N ALA A 54 8.98 4.75 22.73
CA ALA A 54 8.77 3.34 22.46
C ALA A 54 10.01 2.50 22.83
N ARG A 55 11.22 2.98 22.51
CA ARG A 55 12.48 2.35 22.91
C ARG A 55 12.59 2.23 24.43
N ARG A 56 12.37 3.32 25.16
CA ARG A 56 12.49 3.36 26.63
C ARG A 56 11.46 2.46 27.33
N GLN A 57 10.29 2.29 26.71
CA GLN A 57 9.22 1.44 27.21
C GLN A 57 9.31 0.00 26.71
N MET A 58 10.32 -0.34 25.88
CA MET A 58 10.45 -1.65 25.24
C MET A 58 9.20 -2.06 24.43
N ARG A 59 8.52 -1.07 23.81
CA ARG A 59 7.28 -1.22 23.03
C ARG A 59 7.50 -1.09 21.52
N CYS A 60 8.71 -1.36 21.04
CA CYS A 60 9.05 -1.38 19.62
C CYS A 60 9.81 -2.66 19.28
N LEU A 61 9.80 -3.01 18.00
CA LEU A 61 10.61 -4.09 17.46
C LEU A 61 12.04 -3.57 17.26
N PHE A 62 13.04 -4.27 17.79
CA PHE A 62 14.44 -3.82 17.73
C PHE A 62 15.11 -4.30 16.45
N GLY A 63 15.16 -3.41 15.46
CA GLY A 63 15.78 -3.63 14.17
C GLY A 63 14.90 -4.38 13.17
N ARG A 64 15.30 -4.29 11.91
CA ARG A 64 14.64 -4.95 10.77
C ARG A 64 14.53 -6.47 10.90
N ASN A 65 15.53 -7.13 11.50
CA ASN A 65 15.49 -8.58 11.74
C ASN A 65 14.31 -8.95 12.65
N ALA A 66 14.10 -8.22 13.75
CA ALA A 66 12.97 -8.45 14.65
C ALA A 66 11.63 -8.18 13.97
N ALA A 67 11.58 -7.16 13.09
CA ALA A 67 10.39 -6.89 12.30
C ALA A 67 10.04 -8.04 11.34
N ARG A 68 11.04 -8.62 10.66
CA ARG A 68 10.83 -9.82 9.83
C ARG A 68 10.37 -11.02 10.64
N MET A 69 11.01 -11.30 11.78
CA MET A 69 10.59 -12.39 12.66
C MET A 69 9.14 -12.21 13.13
N ALA A 70 8.72 -10.97 13.42
CA ALA A 70 7.33 -10.69 13.79
C ALA A 70 6.36 -11.00 12.64
N LEU A 71 6.68 -10.61 11.40
CA LEU A 71 5.88 -10.95 10.22
C LEU A 71 5.81 -12.46 9.98
N TRP A 72 6.93 -13.16 10.09
CA TRP A 72 7.01 -14.60 9.81
C TRP A 72 6.29 -15.48 10.84
N ARG A 73 5.77 -14.91 11.92
CA ARG A 73 4.80 -15.60 12.79
C ARG A 73 3.45 -15.83 12.11
N PHE A 74 3.13 -15.02 11.11
CA PHE A 74 1.86 -15.04 10.37
C PHE A 74 2.05 -15.33 8.89
N VAL A 75 3.26 -15.10 8.36
CA VAL A 75 3.58 -15.19 6.95
C VAL A 75 4.57 -16.31 6.66
N GLY A 76 4.12 -17.33 5.95
CA GLY A 76 4.94 -18.38 5.36
C GLY A 76 5.25 -18.13 3.88
N PRO A 77 5.98 -19.06 3.22
CA PRO A 77 6.36 -18.92 1.81
C PRO A 77 5.18 -18.75 0.84
N ASP A 78 4.06 -19.41 1.11
CA ASP A 78 2.87 -19.41 0.24
C ASP A 78 1.77 -18.45 0.71
N THR A 79 1.99 -17.72 1.82
CA THR A 79 1.01 -16.74 2.29
C THR A 79 0.91 -15.60 1.29
N ILE A 80 -0.31 -15.27 0.86
CA ILE A 80 -0.56 -14.13 -0.02
C ILE A 80 -0.46 -12.84 0.79
N ILE A 81 0.36 -11.91 0.33
CA ILE A 81 0.47 -10.58 0.94
C ILE A 81 -0.22 -9.56 0.05
N ILE A 82 -1.08 -8.74 0.65
CA ILE A 82 -1.75 -7.63 -0.03
C ILE A 82 -1.10 -6.31 0.38
N GLY A 83 -0.89 -5.43 -0.59
CA GLY A 83 -0.40 -4.08 -0.35
C GLY A 83 -0.76 -3.10 -1.47
N HIS A 84 -0.20 -1.91 -1.40
CA HIS A 84 -0.34 -0.88 -2.42
C HIS A 84 1.02 -0.25 -2.73
N SER A 85 1.53 -0.46 -3.94
CA SER A 85 2.87 -0.06 -4.34
C SER A 85 3.94 -0.59 -3.36
N ALA A 86 3.77 -1.85 -2.95
CA ALA A 86 4.44 -2.44 -1.78
C ALA A 86 5.94 -2.70 -2.00
N GLN A 87 6.47 -2.49 -3.20
CA GLN A 87 7.87 -2.73 -3.55
C GLN A 87 8.84 -2.03 -2.58
N ASN A 88 8.54 -0.79 -2.17
CA ASN A 88 9.39 -0.05 -1.24
C ASN A 88 9.32 -0.66 0.18
N ASP A 89 8.13 -1.10 0.60
CA ASP A 89 7.92 -1.76 1.88
C ASP A 89 8.72 -3.08 1.95
N PHE A 90 8.70 -3.91 0.90
CA PHE A 90 9.52 -5.11 0.83
C PHE A 90 11.03 -4.81 0.78
N ALA A 91 11.44 -3.82 -0.01
CA ALA A 91 12.83 -3.38 -0.06
C ALA A 91 13.33 -2.92 1.32
N SER A 92 12.49 -2.21 2.07
CA SER A 92 12.80 -1.78 3.43
C SER A 92 13.00 -2.92 4.42
N LEU A 93 12.22 -3.98 4.26
CA LEU A 93 12.32 -5.21 5.04
C LEU A 93 13.53 -6.06 4.58
N ARG A 94 14.13 -5.73 3.43
CA ARG A 94 15.12 -6.55 2.71
C ARG A 94 14.61 -7.97 2.56
N TRP A 95 13.37 -8.09 2.10
CA TRP A 95 12.66 -9.36 2.00
C TRP A 95 12.10 -9.53 0.61
N ILE A 96 12.38 -10.69 0.01
CA ILE A 96 11.83 -11.11 -1.27
C ILE A 96 10.68 -12.07 -0.96
N HIS A 97 9.48 -11.72 -1.40
CA HIS A 97 8.28 -12.56 -1.33
C HIS A 97 7.62 -12.59 -2.69
N HIS A 98 7.18 -13.76 -3.14
CA HIS A 98 6.70 -13.95 -4.51
C HIS A 98 5.17 -13.94 -4.61
N CYS A 99 4.46 -14.36 -3.56
CA CYS A 99 3.00 -14.35 -3.50
C CYS A 99 2.46 -12.99 -3.02
N VAL A 100 2.48 -11.99 -3.89
CA VAL A 100 2.04 -10.62 -3.58
C VAL A 100 0.92 -10.18 -4.53
N VAL A 101 -0.18 -9.67 -3.96
CA VAL A 101 -1.24 -8.96 -4.67
C VAL A 101 -1.09 -7.47 -4.40
N ASP A 102 -0.66 -6.71 -5.40
CA ASP A 102 -0.49 -5.27 -5.28
C ASP A 102 -1.68 -4.53 -5.91
N SER A 103 -2.45 -3.82 -5.07
CA SER A 103 -3.60 -3.02 -5.51
C SER A 103 -3.24 -1.94 -6.53
N PHE A 104 -2.02 -1.40 -6.52
CA PHE A 104 -1.58 -0.48 -7.56
C PHE A 104 -1.52 -1.18 -8.92
N LEU A 105 -1.01 -2.41 -8.98
CA LEU A 105 -0.92 -3.17 -10.23
C LEU A 105 -2.30 -3.60 -10.71
N VAL A 106 -3.16 -4.05 -9.81
CA VAL A 106 -4.57 -4.40 -10.14
C VAL A 106 -5.28 -3.20 -10.80
N GLU A 107 -5.19 -2.02 -10.19
CA GLU A 107 -5.84 -0.81 -10.71
C GLU A 107 -5.19 -0.29 -11.99
N ALA A 108 -3.88 -0.46 -12.14
CA ALA A 108 -3.17 -0.09 -13.36
C ALA A 108 -3.62 -0.97 -14.55
N GLU A 109 -3.80 -2.27 -14.33
CA GLU A 109 -4.30 -3.20 -15.34
C GLU A 109 -5.76 -2.93 -15.70
N GLU A 110 -6.63 -2.66 -14.71
CA GLU A 110 -8.01 -2.24 -14.99
C GLU A 110 -8.06 -0.97 -15.84
N ARG A 111 -7.21 0.03 -15.53
CA ARG A 111 -7.16 1.28 -16.29
C ARG A 111 -6.78 1.04 -17.75
N LYS A 112 -5.77 0.19 -18.01
CA LYS A 112 -5.35 -0.18 -19.38
C LYS A 112 -6.47 -0.88 -20.15
N LYS A 113 -7.23 -1.78 -19.50
CA LYS A 113 -8.38 -2.45 -20.12
C LYS A 113 -9.42 -1.42 -20.57
N GLY A 114 -9.81 -0.51 -19.67
CA GLY A 114 -10.78 0.54 -20.00
C GLY A 114 -10.31 1.50 -21.12
N GLU A 115 -9.02 1.83 -21.16
CA GLU A 115 -8.42 2.61 -22.26
C GLU A 115 -8.48 1.86 -23.59
N THR A 116 -8.16 0.56 -23.58
CA THR A 116 -8.21 -0.32 -24.77
C THR A 116 -9.63 -0.49 -25.30
N ASP A 117 -10.60 -0.72 -24.41
CA ASP A 117 -12.01 -0.87 -24.77
C ASP A 117 -12.55 0.45 -25.37
N ALA A 118 -12.19 1.59 -24.78
CA ALA A 118 -12.56 2.90 -25.31
C ALA A 118 -11.92 3.18 -26.69
N GLU A 119 -10.67 2.78 -26.91
CA GLU A 119 -10.00 2.95 -28.21
C GLU A 119 -10.61 2.04 -29.29
N ASN A 120 -10.96 0.79 -28.95
CA ASN A 120 -11.68 -0.13 -29.84
C ASN A 120 -13.07 0.40 -30.23
N HIS A 121 -13.78 1.03 -29.30
CA HIS A 121 -15.06 1.70 -29.59
C HIS A 121 -14.87 2.95 -30.44
N LYS A 122 -13.77 3.70 -30.26
CA LYS A 122 -13.47 4.88 -31.09
C LYS A 122 -13.06 4.51 -32.50
N GLN A 123 -12.31 3.43 -32.75
CA GLN A 123 -11.91 3.04 -34.12
C GLN A 123 -13.10 2.64 -35.02
N GLN A 124 -14.27 2.35 -34.44
CA GLN A 124 -15.52 2.17 -35.20
C GLN A 124 -16.17 3.50 -35.63
N GLN A 125 -15.59 4.65 -35.26
CA GLN A 125 -15.94 5.98 -35.77
C GLN A 125 -14.66 6.73 -36.19
N PRO A 126 -14.58 7.32 -37.40
CA PRO A 126 -13.35 7.97 -37.86
C PRO A 126 -13.07 9.22 -37.01
N THR A 127 -12.06 9.17 -36.13
CA THR A 127 -11.59 10.32 -35.34
C THR A 127 -10.14 10.68 -35.68
N ASN A 128 -9.89 11.98 -35.84
CA ASN A 128 -8.61 12.58 -36.23
C ASN A 128 -7.46 12.29 -35.25
N GLU A 129 -6.30 11.93 -35.81
CA GLU A 129 -5.08 11.45 -35.13
C GLU A 129 -4.33 12.47 -34.25
N LYS A 130 -4.85 13.71 -34.10
CA LYS A 130 -4.10 14.82 -33.50
C LYS A 130 -4.08 14.90 -31.97
N ASP A 131 -4.78 14.02 -31.27
CA ASP A 131 -4.86 14.06 -29.79
C ASP A 131 -4.00 13.01 -29.07
N ARG A 132 -3.05 12.38 -29.75
CA ARG A 132 -2.06 11.48 -29.11
C ARG A 132 -0.98 12.30 -28.40
N LYS A 133 -1.32 12.96 -27.29
CA LYS A 133 -0.31 13.46 -26.37
C LYS A 133 0.25 12.27 -25.60
N GLU A 134 1.53 11.97 -25.84
CA GLU A 134 2.39 11.06 -25.07
C GLU A 134 2.51 11.56 -23.63
N GLY A 135 1.42 11.47 -22.88
CA GLY A 135 1.37 11.83 -21.48
C GLY A 135 2.23 10.84 -20.72
N LYS A 136 3.40 11.30 -20.22
CA LYS A 136 4.13 10.70 -19.10
C LYS A 136 3.14 9.93 -18.23
N GLN A 137 3.14 8.60 -18.35
CA GLN A 137 2.11 7.71 -17.81
C GLN A 137 1.67 8.22 -16.45
N ASP A 138 0.55 8.94 -16.44
CA ASP A 138 0.28 9.79 -15.31
C ASP A 138 -0.18 8.84 -14.21
N LYS A 139 0.71 8.54 -13.27
CA LYS A 139 0.38 7.82 -12.05
C LYS A 139 -0.62 8.64 -11.22
N GLN A 140 -0.98 9.85 -11.66
CA GLN A 140 -2.14 10.60 -11.19
C GLN A 140 -3.39 9.70 -11.20
N GLY A 141 -4.07 9.69 -10.05
CA GLY A 141 -5.28 8.90 -9.81
C GLY A 141 -5.06 7.50 -9.24
N LEU A 142 -3.85 6.94 -9.30
CA LEU A 142 -3.55 5.60 -8.79
C LEU A 142 -2.87 5.60 -7.42
N SER A 143 -2.76 6.75 -6.76
CA SER A 143 -2.30 6.78 -5.36
C SER A 143 -3.33 6.13 -4.45
N LEU A 144 -2.87 5.50 -3.36
CA LEU A 144 -3.75 4.92 -2.35
C LEU A 144 -4.86 5.90 -1.91
N LYS A 145 -4.50 7.17 -1.71
CA LYS A 145 -5.44 8.23 -1.33
C LYS A 145 -6.51 8.49 -2.40
N ALA A 146 -6.12 8.53 -3.67
CA ALA A 146 -7.07 8.75 -4.77
C ALA A 146 -8.00 7.55 -4.95
N LEU A 147 -7.46 6.34 -4.86
CA LEU A 147 -8.22 5.09 -4.97
C LEU A 147 -9.18 4.90 -3.79
N ALA A 148 -8.74 5.19 -2.57
CA ALA A 148 -9.59 5.17 -1.38
C ALA A 148 -10.81 6.07 -1.55
N MET A 149 -10.61 7.29 -2.05
CA MET A 149 -11.72 8.20 -2.34
C MET A 149 -12.61 7.68 -3.46
N ARG A 150 -12.02 7.27 -4.58
CA ARG A 150 -12.75 6.88 -5.79
C ARG A 150 -13.57 5.61 -5.59
N LYS A 151 -12.99 4.60 -4.94
CA LYS A 151 -13.55 3.26 -4.83
C LYS A 151 -14.20 2.98 -3.48
N LEU A 152 -13.71 3.57 -2.40
CA LEU A 152 -14.23 3.32 -1.05
C LEU A 152 -15.00 4.52 -0.48
N GLY A 153 -15.03 5.67 -1.16
CA GLY A 153 -15.59 6.91 -0.61
C GLY A 153 -14.86 7.41 0.64
N ARG A 154 -13.62 6.95 0.88
CA ARG A 154 -12.90 7.11 2.15
C ARG A 154 -11.78 8.13 2.04
N GLN A 155 -11.82 9.15 2.90
CA GLN A 155 -10.69 10.08 3.07
C GLN A 155 -9.66 9.49 4.02
N ILE A 156 -8.46 9.21 3.50
CA ILE A 156 -7.31 8.78 4.29
C ILE A 156 -6.19 9.81 4.26
N GLN A 157 -5.19 9.65 5.13
CA GLN A 157 -3.99 10.49 5.16
C GLN A 157 -4.33 11.98 5.32
N THR A 158 -5.32 12.27 6.18
CA THR A 158 -5.89 13.61 6.40
C THR A 158 -5.09 14.47 7.37
N LYS A 159 -4.20 13.85 8.14
CA LYS A 159 -3.41 14.49 9.23
C LYS A 159 -2.32 15.46 8.75
N GLY A 160 -2.14 15.63 7.44
CA GLY A 160 -1.22 16.60 6.85
C GLY A 160 0.22 16.43 7.34
N ARG A 161 0.78 17.47 7.98
CA ARG A 161 2.17 17.44 8.49
C ARG A 161 2.38 16.48 9.67
N LYS A 162 1.32 16.03 10.35
CA LYS A 162 1.43 15.06 11.46
C LYS A 162 1.75 13.65 10.97
N GLY A 163 1.61 13.37 9.67
CA GLY A 163 1.97 12.09 9.08
C GLY A 163 0.80 11.17 8.78
N HIS A 164 1.06 10.15 7.99
CA HIS A 164 0.08 9.11 7.67
C HIS A 164 0.05 8.05 8.77
N ASP A 165 -1.00 7.24 8.78
CA ASP A 165 -1.09 6.09 9.67
C ASP A 165 -0.92 4.81 8.86
N SER A 166 0.18 4.09 9.09
CA SER A 166 0.47 2.85 8.37
C SER A 166 -0.63 1.80 8.54
N LEU A 167 -1.40 1.83 9.63
CA LEU A 167 -2.51 0.92 9.83
C LEU A 167 -3.72 1.31 8.94
N GLU A 168 -4.02 2.60 8.83
CA GLU A 168 -5.06 3.13 7.92
C GLU A 168 -4.75 2.78 6.46
N ASP A 169 -3.47 2.88 6.08
CA ASP A 169 -3.00 2.55 4.74
C ASP A 169 -3.11 1.04 4.45
N ALA A 170 -2.76 0.19 5.41
CA ALA A 170 -2.89 -1.28 5.29
C ALA A 170 -4.35 -1.71 5.13
N VAL A 171 -5.25 -1.20 5.99
CA VAL A 171 -6.69 -1.48 5.92
C VAL A 171 -7.28 -1.02 4.59
N THR A 172 -6.93 0.17 4.15
CA THR A 172 -7.37 0.70 2.86
C THR A 172 -6.89 -0.15 1.69
N SER A 173 -5.62 -0.59 1.71
CA SER A 173 -5.07 -1.44 0.65
C SER A 173 -5.84 -2.77 0.55
N ARG A 174 -6.16 -3.37 1.70
CA ARG A 174 -6.98 -4.57 1.80
C ARG A 174 -8.39 -4.35 1.27
N ASP A 175 -9.05 -3.26 1.67
CA ASP A 175 -10.43 -2.97 1.25
C ASP A 175 -10.54 -2.67 -0.26
N LEU A 176 -9.50 -2.10 -0.87
CA LEU A 176 -9.44 -1.93 -2.33
C LEU A 176 -9.44 -3.27 -3.06
N ILE A 177 -8.61 -4.22 -2.61
CA ILE A 177 -8.58 -5.57 -3.18
C ILE A 177 -9.90 -6.30 -2.91
N TYR A 178 -10.43 -6.17 -1.70
CA TYR A 178 -11.72 -6.76 -1.35
C TYR A 178 -12.83 -6.29 -2.30
N ARG A 179 -12.96 -4.98 -2.50
CA ARG A 179 -13.96 -4.40 -3.42
C ARG A 179 -13.74 -4.83 -4.87
N HIS A 180 -12.49 -4.95 -5.30
CA HIS A 180 -12.17 -5.46 -6.63
C HIS A 180 -12.65 -6.90 -6.81
N ILE A 181 -12.37 -7.77 -5.84
CA ILE A 181 -12.82 -9.18 -5.86
C ILE A 181 -14.35 -9.26 -5.81
N GLU A 182 -15.00 -8.48 -4.95
CA GLU A 182 -16.47 -8.39 -4.87
C GLU A 182 -17.07 -8.02 -6.24
N THR A 183 -16.50 -7.02 -6.92
CA THR A 183 -16.93 -6.62 -8.27
C THR A 183 -16.77 -7.75 -9.28
N LEU A 184 -15.68 -8.53 -9.20
CA LEU A 184 -15.46 -9.68 -10.09
C LEU A 184 -16.46 -10.80 -9.83
N ILE A 185 -16.77 -11.09 -8.56
CA ILE A 185 -17.73 -12.13 -8.18
C ILE A 185 -19.13 -11.75 -8.68
N THR A 186 -19.58 -10.52 -8.42
CA THR A 186 -20.90 -10.03 -8.88
C THR A 186 -21.03 -10.03 -10.41
N ALA A 187 -19.93 -9.87 -11.15
CA ALA A 187 -19.95 -9.92 -12.62
C ALA A 187 -20.10 -11.35 -13.17
N VAL A 188 -19.66 -12.37 -12.43
CA VAL A 188 -19.77 -13.80 -12.82
C VAL A 188 -21.10 -14.38 -12.34
N GLU A 189 -21.51 -14.01 -11.13
CA GLU A 189 -22.74 -14.42 -10.49
C GLU A 189 -23.57 -13.16 -10.20
N PRO A 190 -24.22 -12.56 -11.23
CA PRO A 190 -25.22 -11.55 -10.96
C PRO A 190 -26.25 -12.25 -10.08
N GLU A 191 -26.45 -11.76 -8.86
CA GLU A 191 -27.38 -12.37 -7.93
C GLU A 191 -28.66 -12.70 -8.71
N ALA A 192 -29.06 -13.96 -8.67
CA ALA A 192 -30.39 -14.35 -9.09
C ALA A 192 -31.34 -13.70 -8.09
N GLU A 193 -31.57 -12.40 -8.25
CA GLU A 193 -32.59 -11.65 -7.54
C GLU A 193 -33.91 -12.34 -7.85
N THR A 194 -34.31 -13.24 -6.96
CA THR A 194 -35.64 -13.83 -6.87
C THR A 194 -36.59 -12.87 -6.18
#